data_AF-A0A1F8JH81-F1
#
_entry.id   AF-A0A1F8JH81-F1
#
_cell.length_a   1.000
_cell.length_b   1.000
_cell.length_c   1.000
_cell.angle_alpha   90.00
_cell.angle_beta   90.00
_cell.angle_gamma   90.00
#
_symmetry.space_group_name_H-M   'P 1'
#
loop_
_entity.id
_entity.type
_entity.pdbx_description
1 polymer ?
#
loop_
_entity_poly.entity_id
_entity_poly.type
_entity_poly.pdbx_seq_one_letter_code
_entity_poly.pdbx_strand_id
1 'polypeptide(L)'
;MLQTLKESEANRSIKKFDLQKVVFEVELSANKAEIRKAVEDLYAGQKVAVHKINTITIPSKNKRVRGTQRFGKTSKRKKAIVTLARGSEIDVELS
;
A
#
# COMPACT_ATOMS: atom_id res chain seq x y z
N MET A 1 -7.47 -2.83 7.98
CA MET A 1 -7.60 -1.44 7.51
C MET A 1 -6.67 -1.25 6.33
N LEU A 2 -7.22 -0.92 5.16
CA LEU A 2 -6.46 -0.52 3.97
C LEU A 2 -6.18 0.99 4.09
N GLN A 3 -4.91 1.39 4.17
CA GLN A 3 -4.53 2.80 4.23
C GLN A 3 -3.60 3.13 3.08
N THR A 4 -3.87 4.22 2.35
CA THR A 4 -3.00 4.68 1.27
C THR A 4 -1.72 5.26 1.87
N LEU A 5 -0.55 4.84 1.36
CA LEU A 5 0.73 5.17 2.00
C LEU A 5 1.52 6.26 1.29
N LYS A 6 1.56 6.27 -0.05
CA LYS A 6 2.32 7.25 -0.85
C LYS A 6 1.78 7.34 -2.28
N GLU A 7 1.69 8.55 -2.80
CA GLU A 7 1.45 8.86 -4.21
C GLU A 7 2.59 8.38 -5.12
N SER A 8 2.27 8.22 -6.41
CA SER A 8 3.22 7.78 -7.44
C SER A 8 4.38 8.75 -7.63
N GLU A 9 4.15 10.05 -7.46
CA GLU A 9 5.13 11.11 -7.71
C GLU A 9 6.16 11.27 -6.59
N ALA A 10 5.74 11.08 -5.34
CA ALA A 10 6.59 11.26 -4.16
C ALA A 10 7.66 10.16 -4.01
N ASN A 11 7.55 9.06 -4.75
CA ASN A 11 8.50 7.95 -4.69
C ASN A 11 9.22 7.74 -6.01
N ARG A 12 10.53 8.03 -6.02
CA ARG A 12 11.41 7.90 -7.19
C ARG A 12 11.36 6.53 -7.87
N SER A 13 11.09 5.44 -7.14
CA SER A 13 10.97 4.12 -7.77
C SER A 13 9.65 3.95 -8.51
N ILE A 14 8.58 4.59 -8.04
CA ILE A 14 7.25 4.48 -8.61
C ILE A 14 7.10 5.39 -9.83
N LYS A 15 7.65 6.61 -9.75
CA LYS A 15 7.67 7.58 -10.85
C LYS A 15 8.31 7.07 -12.16
N LYS A 16 9.16 6.04 -12.09
CA LYS A 16 9.85 5.47 -13.27
C LYS A 16 8.96 4.61 -14.17
N PHE A 17 7.71 4.36 -13.80
CA PHE A 17 6.84 3.45 -14.53
C PHE A 17 5.74 4.23 -15.25
N ASP A 18 5.45 3.84 -16.50
CA ASP A 18 4.45 4.48 -17.36
C ASP A 18 3.02 4.28 -16.87
N LEU A 19 2.75 3.17 -16.17
CA LEU A 19 1.46 2.90 -15.55
C LEU A 19 1.41 3.45 -14.14
N GLN A 20 0.30 4.08 -13.78
CA GLN A 20 0.06 4.59 -12.44
C GLN A 20 0.07 3.45 -11.42
N LYS A 21 0.84 3.63 -10.35
CA LYS A 21 0.92 2.69 -9.24
C LYS A 21 0.64 3.41 -7.93
N VAL A 22 -0.11 2.74 -7.07
CA VAL A 22 -0.47 3.22 -5.73
C VAL A 22 -0.01 2.18 -4.71
N VAL A 23 0.39 2.64 -3.52
CA VAL A 23 0.85 1.76 -2.43
C VAL A 23 -0.10 1.84 -1.26
N PHE A 24 -0.60 0.69 -0.84
CA PHE A 24 -1.46 0.53 0.33
C PHE A 24 -0.74 -0.20 1.47
N GLU A 25 -1.00 0.20 2.70
CA GLU A 25 -0.76 -0.62 3.88
C GLU A 25 -1.91 -1.62 4.00
N VAL A 26 -1.54 -2.89 4.11
CA VAL A 26 -2.48 -4.01 4.20
C VAL A 26 -2.18 -4.86 5.42
N GLU A 27 -3.19 -5.62 5.82
CA GLU A 27 -3.09 -6.57 6.91
C GLU A 27 -2.14 -7.75 6.54
N LEU A 28 -1.52 -8.35 7.55
CA LEU A 28 -0.44 -9.32 7.34
C LEU A 28 -0.91 -10.68 6.85
N SER A 29 -2.16 -11.05 7.08
CA SER A 29 -2.76 -12.28 6.55
C SER A 29 -3.34 -12.09 5.14
N ALA A 30 -3.65 -10.85 4.74
CA ALA A 30 -4.34 -10.56 3.48
C ALA A 30 -3.67 -11.13 2.21
N ASN A 31 -4.48 -11.77 1.37
CA ASN A 31 -4.08 -12.34 0.08
C ASN A 31 -4.27 -11.36 -1.09
N LYS A 32 -3.61 -11.61 -2.22
CA LYS A 32 -3.72 -10.72 -3.41
C LYS A 32 -5.13 -10.65 -3.99
N ALA A 33 -5.89 -11.76 -3.93
CA ALA A 33 -7.27 -11.80 -4.43
C ALA A 33 -8.20 -10.95 -3.57
N GLU A 34 -8.05 -11.00 -2.25
CA GLU A 34 -8.80 -10.19 -1.29
C GLU A 34 -8.48 -8.70 -1.47
N ILE A 35 -7.18 -8.36 -1.59
CA ILE A 35 -6.74 -6.97 -1.81
C ILE A 35 -7.31 -6.43 -3.12
N ARG A 36 -7.34 -7.23 -4.19
CA ARG A 36 -7.94 -6.83 -5.48
C ARG A 36 -9.41 -6.44 -5.30
N LYS A 37 -10.20 -7.36 -4.75
CA LYS A 37 -11.63 -7.14 -4.52
C LYS A 37 -11.85 -5.91 -3.65
N ALA A 38 -11.16 -5.81 -2.52
CA ALA A 38 -11.30 -4.68 -1.61
C ALA A 38 -10.96 -3.33 -2.25
N VAL A 39 -9.94 -3.26 -3.12
CA VAL A 39 -9.62 -2.02 -3.85
C VAL A 39 -10.70 -1.71 -4.88
N GLU A 40 -11.14 -2.69 -5.66
CA GLU A 40 -12.22 -2.51 -6.65
C GLU A 40 -13.54 -2.10 -5.99
N ASP A 41 -13.86 -2.67 -4.83
CA ASP A 41 -15.07 -2.37 -4.06
C ASP A 41 -15.03 -0.97 -3.43
N LEU A 42 -13.91 -0.60 -2.79
CA LEU A 42 -13.75 0.71 -2.15
C LEU A 42 -13.78 1.86 -3.17
N TYR A 43 -13.27 1.63 -4.37
CA TYR A 43 -13.19 2.63 -5.43
C TYR A 43 -14.16 2.37 -6.58
N ALA A 44 -15.25 1.62 -6.34
CA ALA A 44 -16.25 1.31 -7.36
C ALA A 44 -16.85 2.58 -8.02
N GLY A 45 -16.99 3.66 -7.25
CA GLY A 45 -17.47 4.96 -7.74
C GLY A 45 -16.55 5.64 -8.77
N GLN A 46 -15.25 5.34 -8.75
CA GLN A 46 -14.24 5.91 -9.67
C GLN A 46 -13.91 4.96 -10.85
N LYS A 47 -14.64 3.83 -10.99
CA LYS A 47 -14.40 2.79 -12.02
C LYS A 47 -12.93 2.35 -12.08
N VAL A 48 -12.31 2.19 -10.92
CA VAL A 48 -10.90 1.80 -10.82
C VAL A 48 -10.75 0.33 -11.16
N ALA A 49 -10.01 0.03 -12.24
CA ALA A 49 -9.67 -1.33 -12.61
C ALA A 49 -8.22 -1.65 -12.21
N VAL A 50 -8.04 -2.76 -11.49
CA VAL A 50 -6.70 -3.20 -11.07
C VAL A 50 -6.07 -4.07 -12.15
N HIS A 51 -4.93 -3.65 -12.68
CA HIS A 51 -4.17 -4.46 -13.62
C HIS A 51 -3.37 -5.54 -12.91
N LYS A 52 -2.53 -5.16 -11.94
CA LYS A 52 -1.59 -6.06 -11.26
C LYS A 52 -1.35 -5.68 -9.81
N ILE A 53 -1.13 -6.69 -8.95
CA ILE A 53 -0.80 -6.50 -7.53
C ILE A 53 0.50 -7.21 -7.17
N ASN A 54 1.37 -6.46 -6.50
CA ASN A 54 2.59 -6.94 -5.88
C ASN A 54 2.51 -6.67 -4.37
N THR A 55 2.80 -7.67 -3.55
CA THR A 55 2.81 -7.52 -2.08
C THR A 55 4.23 -7.69 -1.56
N ILE A 56 4.59 -6.92 -0.55
CA ILE A 56 5.85 -7.06 0.18
C ILE A 56 5.59 -7.00 1.68
N THR A 57 6.27 -7.84 2.43
CA THR A 57 6.19 -7.85 3.88
C THR A 57 7.40 -7.13 4.45
N ILE A 58 7.17 -6.07 5.22
CA ILE A 58 8.24 -5.27 5.83
C ILE A 58 8.49 -5.78 7.24
N PRO A 59 9.72 -6.24 7.55
CA PRO A 59 10.07 -6.67 8.89
C PRO A 59 10.05 -5.49 9.86
N SER A 60 9.71 -5.79 11.12
CA SER A 60 9.78 -4.81 12.19
C SER A 60 11.22 -4.38 12.44
N LYS A 61 11.40 -3.08 12.74
CA LYS A 61 12.70 -2.53 13.13
C LYS A 61 12.80 -2.50 14.65
N ASN A 62 13.96 -2.89 15.17
CA ASN A 62 14.27 -2.71 16.58
C ASN A 62 14.39 -1.22 16.89
N LYS A 63 13.81 -0.79 18.00
CA LYS A 63 13.84 0.59 18.49
C LYS A 63 14.21 0.59 19.97
N ARG A 64 15.02 1.56 20.38
CA ARG A 64 15.41 1.73 21.78
C ARG A 64 14.22 2.25 22.58
N VAL A 65 13.94 1.62 23.72
CA VAL A 65 12.94 2.12 24.67
C VAL A 65 13.67 3.02 25.68
N ARG A 66 13.21 4.27 25.83
CA ARG A 66 13.82 5.23 26.77
C ARG A 66 13.58 4.77 28.20
N GLY A 67 14.61 4.81 29.05
CA GLY A 67 14.52 4.41 30.46
C GLY A 67 14.57 2.90 30.71
N THR A 68 14.85 2.08 29.69
CA THR A 68 15.03 0.63 29.85
C THR A 68 16.24 0.16 29.03
N GLN A 69 16.96 -0.87 29.48
CA GLN A 69 18.02 -1.54 28.70
C GLN A 69 17.48 -2.48 27.60
N ARG A 70 16.17 -2.46 27.32
CA ARG A 70 15.52 -3.37 26.37
C ARG A 70 15.31 -2.70 25.01
N PHE A 71 15.40 -3.50 23.94
CA PHE A 71 15.00 -3.11 22.59
C PHE A 71 13.55 -3.51 22.33
N GLY A 72 12.70 -2.51 22.07
CA GLY A 72 11.36 -2.73 21.54
C GLY A 72 11.39 -2.96 20.03
N LYS A 73 10.24 -3.32 19.45
CA LYS A 73 10.08 -3.47 18.00
C LYS A 73 8.91 -2.63 17.51
N THR A 74 9.05 -2.03 16.34
CA THR A 74 7.92 -1.41 15.63
C THR A 74 6.96 -2.49 15.11
N SER A 75 5.71 -2.14 14.80
CA SER A 75 4.79 -3.05 14.13
C SER A 75 5.34 -3.53 12.79
N LYS A 76 5.14 -4.83 12.50
CA LYS A 76 5.36 -5.40 11.17
C LYS A 76 4.23 -4.90 10.27
N ARG A 77 4.52 -4.66 8.99
CA ARG A 77 3.55 -4.12 8.03
C ARG A 77 3.65 -4.89 6.72
N LYS A 78 2.55 -5.00 5.98
CA LYS A 78 2.56 -5.50 4.60
C LYS A 78 2.18 -4.34 3.69
N LYS A 79 2.92 -4.16 2.60
CA LYS A 79 2.58 -3.18 1.56
C LYS A 79 2.06 -3.90 0.33
N ALA A 80 0.99 -3.37 -0.24
CA ALA A 80 0.49 -3.76 -1.55
C ALA A 80 0.77 -2.64 -2.55
N ILE A 81 1.55 -2.94 -3.57
CA ILE A 81 1.79 -2.08 -4.72
C ILE A 81 0.79 -2.51 -5.79
N VAL A 82 -0.17 -1.64 -6.08
CA VAL A 82 -1.26 -1.88 -7.02
C VAL A 82 -0.97 -1.07 -8.27
N THR A 83 -0.96 -1.74 -9.42
CA THR A 83 -0.86 -1.12 -10.74
C THR A 83 -2.26 -0.99 -11.30
N LEU A 84 -2.65 0.24 -11.63
CA LEU A 84 -3.97 0.55 -12.17
C LEU A 84 -3.99 0.33 -13.68
N ALA A 85 -5.18 0.08 -14.24
CA ALA A 85 -5.39 0.08 -15.67
C ALA A 85 -5.27 1.52 -16.23
N ARG A 86 -5.04 1.63 -17.54
CA ARG A 86 -4.95 2.94 -18.21
C ARG A 86 -6.29 3.67 -18.10
N GLY A 87 -6.26 4.94 -17.66
CA GLY A 87 -7.44 5.77 -17.48
C GLY A 87 -8.19 5.58 -16.16
N SER A 88 -7.68 4.73 -15.26
CA SER A 88 -8.16 4.66 -13.88
C SER A 88 -7.27 5.52 -12.99
N GLU A 89 -7.83 6.58 -12.43
CA GLU A 89 -7.18 7.45 -11.45
C GLU A 89 -7.84 7.27 -10.08
N ILE A 90 -7.03 7.28 -9.02
CA ILE A 90 -7.51 7.31 -7.65
C ILE A 90 -7.15 8.70 -7.10
N ASP A 91 -8.17 9.52 -6.84
CA ASP A 91 -7.99 10.78 -6.12
C ASP A 91 -7.85 10.49 -4.62
N VAL A 92 -6.70 10.88 -4.06
CA VAL A 92 -6.28 10.53 -2.69
C VAL A 92 -6.58 11.66 -1.68
N GLU A 93 -7.13 12.80 -2.11
CA GLU A 93 -7.28 13.99 -1.24
C GLU A 93 -8.35 13.87 -0.13
N LEU A 94 -9.20 12.84 -0.13
CA LEU A 94 -10.27 12.67 0.84
C LEU A 94 -10.22 11.27 1.49
N SER A 95 -9.29 11.05 2.42
CA SER A 95 -9.28 9.89 3.34
C SER A 95 -8.41 10.13 4.57
#